data_AF-D1B393-F1
#
_entry.id   AF-D1B393-F1
#
_cell.length_a   1.000
_cell.length_b   1.000
_cell.length_c   1.000
_cell.angle_alpha   90.00
_cell.angle_beta   90.00
_cell.angle_gamma   90.00
#
_symmetry.space_group_name_H-M   'P 1'
#
loop_
_entity.id
_entity.type
_entity.pdbx_description
1 polymer ?
#
loop_
_entity_poly.entity_id
_entity_poly.type
_entity_poly.pdbx_seq_one_letter_code
_entity_poly.pdbx_strand_id
1 'polypeptide(L)'
;MNFAEEWIEHDYNPFIVFDSNGKIISLNQEAQYLLGEVNHKKIFDIAQTYASITYGFKTTIVDIVFNSYKFYGITVGYLDENVIGIKLYKNATKKFTHVEEYGESVNIYALLDLCISAVATSSTIKFKKEFDPTFPDIYLNVENFMKLLTKIYHAHLHATTITTRLSLITGEYIRFNSKKYPIFSIAIKSDSPAIHFEKNIEEIAQKSNCTIQCEPHETVIQSALVS
;
A
#
# COMPACT_ATOMS: atom_id res chain seq x y z
N MET A 1 24.07 5.32 -23.74
CA MET A 1 23.53 6.13 -22.64
C MET A 1 24.69 6.58 -21.76
N ASN A 2 24.59 7.78 -21.19
CA ASN A 2 25.56 8.24 -20.20
C ASN A 2 25.25 7.62 -18.82
N PHE A 3 26.18 7.72 -17.88
CA PHE A 3 26.02 7.12 -16.55
C PHE A 3 24.73 7.58 -15.84
N ALA A 4 24.36 8.86 -15.95
CA ALA A 4 23.14 9.37 -15.32
C ALA A 4 21.85 8.86 -16.00
N GLU A 5 21.87 8.66 -17.31
CA GLU A 5 20.75 8.06 -18.05
C GLU A 5 20.53 6.60 -17.64
N GLU A 6 21.59 5.84 -17.38
CA GLU A 6 21.48 4.46 -16.86
C GLU A 6 20.83 4.44 -15.46
N TRP A 7 21.14 5.42 -14.61
CA TRP A 7 20.45 5.56 -13.31
C TRP A 7 18.95 5.83 -13.47
N ILE A 8 18.56 6.63 -14.47
CA ILE A 8 17.15 6.92 -14.76
C ILE A 8 16.46 5.68 -15.32
N GLU A 9 17.12 4.93 -16.20
CA GLU A 9 16.60 3.69 -16.79
C GLU A 9 16.24 2.66 -15.71
N HIS A 10 17.07 2.57 -14.67
CA HIS A 10 16.89 1.66 -13.54
C HIS A 10 16.15 2.27 -12.33
N ASP A 11 15.62 3.49 -12.45
CA ASP A 11 14.83 4.11 -11.36
C ASP A 11 13.50 3.37 -11.18
N TYR A 12 13.15 3.09 -9.92
CA TYR A 12 11.88 2.42 -9.57
C TYR A 12 10.64 3.30 -9.82
N ASN A 13 10.82 4.59 -10.04
CA ASN A 13 9.77 5.55 -10.35
C ASN A 13 9.64 5.72 -11.87
N PRO A 14 8.42 5.68 -12.44
CA PRO A 14 8.20 6.01 -13.84
C PRO A 14 8.75 7.40 -14.18
N PHE A 15 9.53 7.47 -15.25
CA PHE A 15 10.02 8.72 -15.83
C PHE A 15 9.69 8.74 -17.32
N ILE A 16 9.06 9.82 -17.79
CA ILE A 16 8.64 9.98 -19.19
C ILE A 16 8.98 11.40 -19.64
N VAL A 17 9.49 11.53 -20.87
CA VAL A 17 9.70 12.79 -21.57
C VAL A 17 8.82 12.82 -22.81
N PHE A 18 8.08 13.91 -22.96
CA PHE A 18 7.22 14.19 -24.10
C PHE A 18 7.76 15.36 -24.93
N ASP A 19 7.42 15.37 -26.22
CA ASP A 19 7.49 16.59 -27.03
C ASP A 19 6.28 17.50 -26.77
N SER A 20 6.30 18.68 -27.37
CA SER A 20 5.22 19.68 -27.27
C SER A 20 3.86 19.20 -27.80
N ASN A 21 3.82 18.10 -28.58
CA ASN A 21 2.60 17.49 -29.11
C ASN A 21 2.11 16.30 -28.27
N GLY A 22 2.80 15.97 -27.16
CA GLY A 22 2.48 14.84 -26.30
C GLY A 22 2.97 13.49 -26.82
N LYS A 23 3.86 13.46 -27.82
CA LYS A 23 4.53 12.24 -28.25
C LYS A 23 5.66 11.92 -27.27
N ILE A 24 5.78 10.65 -26.89
CA ILE A 24 6.87 10.17 -26.04
C ILE A 24 8.19 10.25 -26.82
N ILE A 25 9.17 10.95 -26.27
CA ILE A 25 10.55 11.03 -26.76
C ILE A 25 11.40 9.96 -26.08
N SER A 26 11.27 9.83 -24.76
CA SER A 26 11.99 8.85 -23.96
C SER A 26 11.20 8.47 -22.72
N LEU A 27 11.50 7.31 -22.17
CA LEU A 27 10.94 6.80 -20.94
C LEU A 27 11.88 5.73 -20.36
N ASN A 28 11.79 5.49 -19.05
CA ASN A 28 12.54 4.41 -18.42
C ASN A 28 11.76 3.08 -18.41
N GLN A 29 12.43 2.00 -18.01
CA GLN A 29 11.82 0.66 -17.92
C GLN A 29 10.52 0.66 -17.11
N GLU A 30 10.48 1.36 -15.97
CA GLU A 30 9.29 1.37 -15.13
C GLU A 30 8.08 2.05 -15.82
N ALA A 31 8.32 3.13 -16.56
CA ALA A 31 7.28 3.79 -17.33
C ALA A 31 6.72 2.91 -18.47
N GLN A 32 7.50 1.96 -19.01
CA GLN A 32 7.00 1.00 -20.00
C GLN A 32 5.87 0.15 -19.43
N TYR A 33 6.03 -0.35 -18.19
CA TYR A 33 5.01 -1.14 -17.52
C TYR A 33 3.76 -0.30 -17.24
N LEU A 34 3.93 0.93 -16.73
CA LEU A 34 2.82 1.85 -16.48
C LEU A 34 1.99 2.09 -17.76
N LEU A 35 2.67 2.33 -18.89
CA LEU A 35 2.01 2.59 -20.17
C LEU A 35 1.37 1.36 -20.80
N GLY A 36 1.63 0.16 -20.28
CA GLY A 36 0.86 -1.04 -20.62
C GLY A 36 -0.59 -0.97 -20.13
N GLU A 37 -0.86 -0.19 -19.07
CA GLU A 37 -2.18 -0.06 -18.46
C GLU A 37 -2.78 1.35 -18.59
N VAL A 38 -1.94 2.38 -18.76
CA VAL A 38 -2.33 3.79 -18.71
C VAL A 38 -2.08 4.47 -20.04
N ASN A 39 -3.10 5.19 -20.54
CA ASN A 39 -2.95 6.00 -21.74
C ASN A 39 -1.97 7.16 -21.49
N HIS A 40 -0.89 7.22 -22.26
CA HIS A 40 0.15 8.25 -22.17
C HIS A 40 -0.39 9.68 -22.26
N LYS A 41 -1.49 9.90 -23.01
CA LYS A 41 -2.13 11.21 -23.10
C LYS A 41 -2.58 11.73 -21.73
N LYS A 42 -3.11 10.86 -20.87
CA LYS A 42 -3.49 11.24 -19.49
C LYS A 42 -2.28 11.72 -18.69
N ILE A 43 -1.12 11.08 -18.88
CA ILE A 43 0.10 11.45 -18.17
C ILE A 43 0.65 12.78 -18.70
N PHE A 44 0.58 12.99 -20.02
CA PHE A 44 0.93 14.27 -20.64
C PHE A 44 0.05 15.42 -20.15
N ASP A 45 -1.27 15.23 -20.09
CA ASP A 45 -2.22 16.23 -19.57
C ASP A 45 -1.89 16.60 -18.10
N ILE A 46 -1.49 15.63 -17.28
CA ILE A 46 -1.00 15.87 -15.91
C ILE A 46 0.30 16.67 -15.91
N ALA A 47 1.25 16.31 -16.78
CA ALA A 47 2.51 17.06 -16.89
C ALA A 47 2.24 18.53 -17.21
N GLN A 48 1.37 18.83 -18.19
CA GLN A 48 0.99 20.20 -18.52
C GLN A 48 0.29 20.92 -17.37
N THR A 49 -0.62 20.23 -16.66
CA THR A 49 -1.38 20.81 -15.54
C THR A 49 -0.46 21.20 -14.37
N TYR A 50 0.56 20.40 -14.09
CA TYR A 50 1.45 20.58 -12.94
C TYR A 50 2.78 21.24 -13.26
N ALA A 51 3.02 21.58 -14.53
CA ALA A 51 4.18 22.35 -14.95
C ALA A 51 4.29 23.66 -14.15
N SER A 52 5.53 24.10 -13.95
CA SER A 52 5.79 25.47 -13.49
C SER A 52 5.31 26.48 -14.55
N ILE A 53 5.14 27.74 -14.18
CA ILE A 53 4.91 28.83 -15.14
C ILE A 53 6.24 29.24 -15.80
N THR A 54 7.34 29.12 -15.04
CA THR A 54 8.70 29.42 -15.49
C THR A 54 9.50 28.13 -15.71
N TYR A 55 10.43 28.17 -16.68
CA TYR A 55 11.37 27.06 -16.92
C TYR A 55 12.02 26.57 -15.62
N GLY A 56 12.18 25.25 -15.51
CA GLY A 56 12.73 24.58 -14.35
C GLY A 56 11.95 23.33 -13.98
N PHE A 57 12.06 22.93 -12.72
CA PHE A 57 11.48 21.71 -12.17
C PHE A 57 10.60 22.05 -10.99
N LYS A 58 9.41 21.43 -10.93
CA LYS A 58 8.45 21.61 -9.85
C LYS A 58 8.02 20.24 -9.34
N THR A 59 8.27 20.00 -8.05
CA THR A 59 7.76 18.84 -7.33
C THR A 59 6.47 19.19 -6.62
N THR A 60 5.42 18.41 -6.85
CA THR A 60 4.11 18.58 -6.23
C THR A 60 3.72 17.30 -5.51
N ILE A 61 3.32 17.41 -4.24
CA ILE A 61 2.72 16.31 -3.49
C ILE A 61 1.25 16.24 -3.94
N VAL A 62 0.87 15.12 -4.54
CA VAL A 62 -0.47 14.89 -5.09
C VAL A 62 -0.70 13.38 -5.19
N ASP A 63 -1.85 12.93 -4.74
CA ASP A 63 -2.26 11.53 -4.89
C ASP A 63 -2.77 11.30 -6.31
N ILE A 64 -2.04 10.47 -7.08
CA ILE A 64 -2.43 10.06 -8.44
C ILE A 64 -2.63 8.55 -8.44
N VAL A 65 -3.80 8.13 -8.92
CA VAL A 65 -4.16 6.71 -9.00
C VAL A 65 -4.49 6.34 -10.44
N PHE A 66 -3.81 5.31 -10.94
CA PHE A 66 -4.09 4.69 -12.23
C PHE A 66 -4.22 3.19 -12.05
N ASN A 67 -5.44 2.66 -12.06
CA ASN A 67 -5.70 1.24 -11.81
C ASN A 67 -4.97 0.76 -10.54
N SER A 68 -3.98 -0.13 -10.70
CA SER A 68 -3.15 -0.70 -9.64
C SER A 68 -2.02 0.24 -9.16
N TYR A 69 -1.67 1.26 -9.93
CA TYR A 69 -0.59 2.20 -9.62
C TYR A 69 -1.08 3.36 -8.74
N LYS A 70 -0.37 3.62 -7.65
CA LYS A 70 -0.61 4.73 -6.72
C LYS A 70 0.67 5.55 -6.56
N PHE A 71 0.59 6.87 -6.72
CA PHE A 71 1.70 7.81 -6.62
C PHE A 71 1.37 8.92 -5.61
N TYR A 72 2.33 9.36 -4.79
CA TYR A 72 2.13 10.40 -3.76
C TYR A 72 2.62 11.78 -4.22
N GLY A 73 3.25 11.84 -5.38
CA GLY A 73 3.74 13.09 -5.92
C GLY A 73 4.31 12.91 -7.30
N ILE A 74 4.63 14.06 -7.89
CA ILE A 74 5.23 14.15 -9.21
C ILE A 74 6.29 15.24 -9.21
N THR A 75 7.31 15.07 -10.04
CA THR A 75 8.16 16.19 -10.49
C THR A 75 7.89 16.39 -11.97
N VAL A 76 7.50 17.61 -12.34
CA VAL A 76 7.40 18.04 -13.74
C VAL A 76 8.53 19.03 -14.01
N GLY A 77 9.20 18.91 -15.15
CA GLY A 77 10.22 19.85 -15.54
C GLY A 77 10.35 20.05 -17.03
N TYR A 78 10.74 21.26 -17.41
CA TYR A 78 10.99 21.67 -18.78
C TYR A 78 11.99 22.82 -18.79
N LEU A 79 12.93 22.80 -19.74
CA LEU A 79 13.97 23.82 -19.88
C LEU A 79 13.76 24.70 -21.13
N ASP A 80 12.85 24.29 -22.00
CA ASP A 80 12.41 24.99 -23.20
C ASP A 80 10.95 24.62 -23.52
N GLU A 81 10.41 25.11 -24.64
CA GLU A 81 9.04 24.80 -25.09
C GLU A 81 8.93 23.51 -25.92
N ASN A 82 10.05 22.82 -26.17
CA ASN A 82 10.09 21.65 -27.05
C ASN A 82 9.80 20.37 -26.29
N VAL A 83 10.24 20.29 -25.02
CA VAL A 83 10.16 19.06 -24.22
C VAL A 83 9.63 19.29 -22.81
N ILE A 84 8.88 18.32 -22.31
CA ILE A 84 8.43 18.28 -20.91
C ILE A 84 8.65 16.89 -20.34
N GLY A 85 9.27 16.83 -19.17
CA GLY A 85 9.51 15.61 -18.42
C GLY A 85 8.59 15.51 -17.21
N ILE A 86 8.14 14.29 -16.90
CA ILE A 86 7.43 13.96 -15.68
C ILE A 86 8.03 12.72 -15.02
N LYS A 87 8.29 12.82 -13.71
CA LYS A 87 8.62 11.70 -12.83
C LYS A 87 7.46 11.47 -11.88
N LEU A 88 6.96 10.25 -11.80
CA LEU A 88 5.88 9.87 -10.87
C LEU A 88 6.46 9.14 -9.67
N TYR A 89 6.33 9.70 -8.47
CA TYR A 89 6.84 9.08 -7.25
C TYR A 89 5.85 8.03 -6.76
N LYS A 90 6.22 6.76 -6.95
CA LYS A 90 5.39 5.65 -6.48
C LYS A 90 5.17 5.81 -4.99
N ASN A 91 3.93 5.56 -4.55
CA ASN A 91 3.72 5.24 -3.15
C ASN A 91 4.70 4.12 -2.82
N ALA A 92 5.55 4.35 -1.82
CA ALA A 92 6.21 3.24 -1.20
C ALA A 92 5.06 2.33 -0.73
N THR A 93 4.82 1.24 -1.45
CA THR A 93 4.30 0.04 -0.79
C THR A 93 5.33 -0.19 0.29
N LYS A 94 5.00 0.24 1.52
CA LYS A 94 5.94 0.25 2.62
C LYS A 94 6.27 -1.20 2.89
N LYS A 95 7.31 -1.70 2.23
CA LYS A 95 7.94 -2.98 2.53
C LYS A 95 8.32 -2.92 4.00
N PHE A 96 8.14 -4.02 4.73
CA PHE A 96 8.56 -4.16 6.11
C PHE A 96 9.94 -3.53 6.33
N THR A 97 10.00 -2.38 6.99
CA THR A 97 11.25 -1.62 7.18
C THR A 97 12.10 -2.25 8.27
N HIS A 98 11.48 -3.02 9.16
CA HIS A 98 12.10 -3.75 10.25
C HIS A 98 11.19 -4.94 10.63
N VAL A 99 11.78 -6.06 11.06
CA VAL A 99 11.06 -7.13 11.75
C VAL A 99 11.52 -7.07 13.19
N GLU A 100 10.65 -6.56 14.06
CA GLU A 100 10.93 -6.51 15.49
C GLU A 100 10.65 -7.89 16.09
N GLU A 101 11.67 -8.51 16.66
CA GLU A 101 11.55 -9.79 17.37
C GLU A 101 11.14 -9.61 18.85
N TYR A 102 10.59 -8.44 19.19
CA TYR A 102 10.09 -8.15 20.53
C TYR A 102 8.57 -8.02 20.52
N GLY A 103 7.94 -8.48 21.59
CA GLY A 103 6.50 -8.56 21.72
C GLY A 103 6.11 -9.69 22.67
N GLU A 104 4.81 -9.85 22.86
CA GLU A 104 4.28 -10.95 23.65
C GLU A 104 3.92 -12.10 22.71
N SER A 105 4.25 -13.33 23.12
CA SER A 105 3.75 -14.52 22.44
C SER A 105 2.25 -14.58 22.66
N VAL A 106 1.49 -14.51 21.58
CA VAL A 106 0.02 -14.48 21.62
C VAL A 106 -0.57 -15.52 20.70
N ASN A 107 -1.63 -16.14 21.19
CA ASN A 107 -2.52 -16.94 20.37
C ASN A 107 -3.37 -15.99 19.51
N ILE A 108 -3.05 -15.89 18.23
CA ILE A 108 -3.71 -14.96 17.30
C ILE A 108 -5.22 -15.21 17.16
N TYR A 109 -5.68 -16.45 17.33
CA TYR A 109 -7.11 -16.76 17.30
C TYR A 109 -7.84 -16.11 18.47
N ALA A 110 -7.29 -16.22 19.68
CA ALA A 110 -7.86 -15.59 20.87
C ALA A 110 -7.92 -14.07 20.73
N LEU A 111 -6.88 -13.48 20.14
CA LEU A 111 -6.81 -12.03 19.90
C LEU A 111 -7.88 -11.56 18.89
N LEU A 112 -8.01 -12.27 17.76
CA LEU A 112 -9.04 -11.99 16.77
C LEU A 112 -10.44 -12.16 17.35
N ASP A 113 -10.66 -13.22 18.13
CA ASP A 113 -11.94 -13.49 18.78
C ASP A 113 -12.32 -12.41 19.79
N LEU A 114 -11.35 -11.91 20.55
CA LEU A 114 -11.55 -10.79 21.47
C LEU A 114 -11.98 -9.53 20.71
N CYS A 115 -11.25 -9.15 19.65
CA CYS A 115 -11.58 -7.97 18.85
C CYS A 115 -12.94 -8.09 18.16
N ILE A 116 -13.26 -9.26 17.59
CA ILE A 116 -14.57 -9.54 16.98
C ILE A 116 -15.68 -9.40 18.01
N SER A 117 -15.51 -10.00 19.20
CA SER A 117 -16.52 -9.99 20.26
C SER A 117 -16.77 -8.57 20.78
N ALA A 118 -15.73 -7.76 20.90
CA ALA A 118 -15.84 -6.36 21.31
C ALA A 118 -16.71 -5.55 20.34
N VAL A 119 -16.50 -5.70 19.03
CA VAL A 119 -17.30 -4.98 18.01
C VAL A 119 -18.70 -5.57 17.84
N ALA A 120 -18.85 -6.88 17.99
CA ALA A 120 -20.15 -7.54 17.95
C ALA A 120 -21.08 -7.10 19.10
N THR A 121 -20.51 -6.65 20.23
CA THR A 121 -21.31 -6.15 21.37
C THR A 121 -22.08 -4.87 21.04
N SER A 122 -21.56 -4.04 20.12
CA SER A 122 -22.13 -2.76 19.74
C SER A 122 -22.71 -2.72 18.32
N SER A 123 -22.84 -3.88 17.65
CA SER A 123 -23.29 -3.96 16.26
C SER A 123 -24.18 -5.18 16.01
N THR A 124 -25.01 -5.11 14.96
CA THR A 124 -25.87 -6.23 14.52
C THR A 124 -25.20 -7.10 13.45
N ILE A 125 -23.90 -6.91 13.25
CA ILE A 125 -23.12 -7.52 12.16
C ILE A 125 -22.94 -9.01 12.41
N LYS A 126 -23.09 -9.81 11.36
CA LYS A 126 -22.76 -11.24 11.41
C LYS A 126 -21.28 -11.44 11.10
N PHE A 127 -20.52 -11.89 12.10
CA PHE A 127 -19.10 -12.20 11.93
C PHE A 127 -18.89 -13.66 11.51
N LYS A 128 -18.12 -13.87 10.46
CA LYS A 128 -17.65 -15.18 9.98
C LYS A 128 -16.13 -15.26 10.14
N LYS A 129 -15.63 -16.45 10.51
CA LYS A 129 -14.21 -16.69 10.76
C LYS A 129 -13.72 -17.78 9.81
N GLU A 130 -12.64 -17.50 9.10
CA GLU A 130 -11.96 -18.43 8.20
C GLU A 130 -10.50 -18.53 8.63
N PHE A 131 -10.25 -19.26 9.70
CA PHE A 131 -8.91 -19.37 10.29
C PHE A 131 -8.27 -20.69 9.87
N ASP A 132 -7.02 -20.62 9.42
CA ASP A 132 -6.17 -21.80 9.30
C ASP A 132 -5.94 -22.38 10.70
N PRO A 133 -6.36 -23.62 11.03
CA PRO A 133 -6.26 -24.19 12.38
C PRO A 133 -4.83 -24.58 12.76
N THR A 134 -3.87 -24.52 11.84
CA THR A 134 -2.47 -24.90 12.05
C THR A 134 -1.54 -23.72 12.28
N PHE A 135 -2.11 -22.52 12.40
CA PHE A 135 -1.36 -21.29 12.62
C PHE A 135 -0.68 -21.30 14.01
N PRO A 136 0.64 -21.03 14.09
CA PRO A 136 1.38 -21.04 15.36
C PRO A 136 1.09 -19.80 16.21
N ASP A 137 1.54 -19.81 17.46
CA ASP A 137 1.62 -18.60 18.26
C ASP A 137 2.60 -17.61 17.62
N ILE A 138 2.31 -16.32 17.76
CA ILE A 138 3.09 -15.25 17.13
C ILE A 138 3.51 -14.20 18.14
N TYR A 139 4.65 -13.56 17.88
CA TYR A 139 5.12 -12.41 18.62
C TYR A 139 4.62 -11.12 17.98
N LEU A 140 3.90 -10.30 18.75
CA LEU A 140 3.45 -8.99 18.30
C LEU A 140 3.30 -8.00 19.47
N ASN A 141 3.19 -6.72 19.12
CA ASN A 141 2.76 -5.69 20.07
C ASN A 141 1.23 -5.75 20.21
N VAL A 142 0.76 -6.45 21.24
CA VAL A 142 -0.68 -6.76 21.45
C VAL A 142 -1.52 -5.48 21.51
N GLU A 143 -1.04 -4.46 22.21
CA GLU A 143 -1.75 -3.20 22.37
C GLU A 143 -1.99 -2.48 21.03
N ASN A 144 -0.93 -2.28 20.24
CA ASN A 144 -1.03 -1.58 18.96
C ASN A 144 -1.84 -2.40 17.94
N PHE A 145 -1.66 -3.73 17.95
CA PHE A 145 -2.36 -4.61 17.04
C PHE A 145 -3.87 -4.68 17.33
N MET A 146 -4.28 -4.72 18.62
CA MET A 146 -5.70 -4.61 18.99
C MET A 146 -6.29 -3.27 18.57
N LYS A 147 -5.57 -2.15 18.77
CA LYS A 147 -6.01 -0.82 18.31
C LYS A 147 -6.22 -0.80 16.79
N LEU A 148 -5.30 -1.42 16.04
CA LEU A 148 -5.38 -1.54 14.59
C LEU A 148 -6.64 -2.31 14.17
N LEU A 149 -6.79 -3.55 14.65
CA LEU A 149 -7.93 -4.41 14.33
C LEU A 149 -9.25 -3.74 14.67
N THR A 150 -9.34 -3.12 15.85
CA THR A 150 -10.53 -2.42 16.30
C THR A 150 -10.90 -1.31 15.32
N LYS A 151 -9.95 -0.45 14.92
CA LYS A 151 -10.22 0.62 13.94
C LYS A 151 -10.66 0.07 12.58
N ILE A 152 -10.04 -1.01 12.11
CA ILE A 152 -10.43 -1.62 10.84
C ILE A 152 -11.86 -2.15 10.91
N TYR A 153 -12.22 -2.93 11.95
CA TYR A 153 -13.61 -3.38 12.12
C TYR A 153 -14.60 -2.21 12.21
N HIS A 154 -14.23 -1.10 12.87
CA HIS A 154 -15.05 0.10 12.92
C HIS A 154 -15.30 0.72 11.54
N ALA A 155 -14.30 0.73 10.66
CA ALA A 155 -14.45 1.20 9.27
C ALA A 155 -15.47 0.36 8.47
N HIS A 156 -15.71 -0.89 8.90
CA HIS A 156 -16.66 -1.81 8.28
C HIS A 156 -18.02 -1.90 9.00
N LEU A 157 -18.35 -1.00 9.95
CA LEU A 157 -19.57 -1.11 10.77
C LEU A 157 -20.90 -1.05 10.02
N HIS A 158 -20.89 -0.58 8.77
CA HIS A 158 -22.09 -0.52 7.90
C HIS A 158 -22.33 -1.81 7.11
N ALA A 159 -21.46 -2.80 7.26
CA ALA A 159 -21.64 -4.14 6.71
C ALA A 159 -22.80 -4.86 7.41
N THR A 160 -23.45 -5.80 6.73
CA THR A 160 -24.32 -6.77 7.41
C THR A 160 -23.53 -8.02 7.79
N THR A 161 -22.48 -8.33 7.03
CA THR A 161 -21.60 -9.47 7.26
C THR A 161 -20.13 -9.04 7.13
N ILE A 162 -19.32 -9.41 8.11
CA ILE A 162 -17.86 -9.30 8.06
C ILE A 162 -17.28 -10.71 8.14
N THR A 163 -16.37 -11.03 7.21
CA THR A 163 -15.59 -12.27 7.22
C THR A 163 -14.14 -11.95 7.52
N THR A 164 -13.61 -12.54 8.59
CA THR A 164 -12.20 -12.43 8.96
C THR A 164 -11.49 -13.72 8.58
N ARG A 165 -10.51 -13.62 7.68
CA ARG A 165 -9.67 -14.74 7.23
C ARG A 165 -8.26 -14.59 7.75
N LEU A 166 -7.72 -15.64 8.37
CA LEU A 166 -6.32 -15.73 8.78
C LEU A 166 -5.63 -16.79 7.92
N SER A 167 -4.54 -16.42 7.24
CA SER A 167 -3.81 -17.32 6.34
C SER A 167 -2.32 -17.02 6.31
N LEU A 168 -1.51 -18.08 6.14
CA LEU A 168 -0.10 -17.94 5.77
C LEU A 168 0.03 -17.70 4.26
N ILE A 169 0.85 -16.73 3.84
CA ILE A 169 1.09 -16.46 2.43
C ILE A 169 2.20 -17.39 1.94
N THR A 170 1.81 -18.42 1.19
CA THR A 170 2.75 -19.45 0.71
C THR A 170 3.73 -18.85 -0.30
N GLY A 171 5.02 -19.11 -0.10
CA GLY A 171 6.09 -18.67 -1.00
C GLY A 171 6.61 -17.25 -0.75
N GLU A 172 5.92 -16.47 0.08
CA GLU A 172 6.38 -15.13 0.49
C GLU A 172 7.11 -15.16 1.83
N TYR A 173 8.22 -14.43 1.89
CA TYR A 173 8.97 -14.23 3.12
C TYR A 173 9.68 -12.88 3.14
N ILE A 174 9.87 -12.34 4.34
CA ILE A 174 10.72 -11.18 4.59
C ILE A 174 12.09 -11.70 5.02
N ARG A 175 13.15 -11.16 4.45
CA ARG A 175 14.52 -11.45 4.90
C ARG A 175 15.01 -10.29 5.76
N PHE A 176 15.30 -10.57 7.02
CA PHE A 176 15.87 -9.59 7.95
C PHE A 176 17.01 -10.25 8.74
N ASN A 177 18.17 -9.58 8.84
CA ASN A 177 19.38 -10.12 9.48
C ASN A 177 19.75 -11.56 9.05
N SER A 178 19.65 -11.84 7.74
CA SER A 178 19.88 -13.16 7.13
C SER A 178 18.86 -14.27 7.48
N LYS A 179 17.92 -14.04 8.39
CA LYS A 179 16.80 -14.93 8.70
C LYS A 179 15.61 -14.65 7.77
N LYS A 180 14.86 -15.70 7.43
CA LYS A 180 13.64 -15.62 6.63
C LYS A 180 12.44 -15.74 7.57
N TYR A 181 11.53 -14.79 7.48
CA TYR A 181 10.26 -14.77 8.20
C TYR A 181 9.14 -14.99 7.18
N PRO A 182 8.36 -16.07 7.29
CA PRO A 182 7.14 -16.22 6.50
C PRO A 182 6.23 -15.01 6.69
N ILE A 183 5.36 -14.72 5.73
CA ILE A 183 4.36 -13.65 5.87
C ILE A 183 3.01 -14.29 6.16
N PHE A 184 2.24 -13.70 7.07
CA PHE A 184 0.84 -14.01 7.24
C PHE A 184 -0.04 -12.82 6.93
N SER A 185 -1.30 -13.12 6.62
CA SER A 185 -2.32 -12.12 6.34
C SER A 185 -3.57 -12.33 7.16
N ILE A 186 -4.18 -11.22 7.57
CA ILE A 186 -5.55 -11.16 8.07
C ILE A 186 -6.36 -10.32 7.09
N ALA A 187 -7.31 -10.93 6.41
CA ALA A 187 -8.23 -10.24 5.52
C ALA A 187 -9.58 -10.03 6.22
N ILE A 188 -10.03 -8.78 6.29
CA ILE A 188 -11.34 -8.39 6.83
C ILE A 188 -12.19 -7.95 5.65
N LYS A 189 -13.12 -8.81 5.24
CA LYS A 189 -13.98 -8.63 4.07
C LYS A 189 -15.40 -8.32 4.49
N SER A 190 -16.00 -7.28 3.91
CA SER A 190 -17.39 -6.87 4.15
C SER A 190 -18.24 -6.91 2.89
N ASP A 191 -19.54 -7.09 3.07
CA ASP A 191 -20.54 -7.02 2.00
C ASP A 191 -20.92 -5.57 1.62
N SER A 192 -20.73 -4.61 2.53
CA SER A 192 -20.80 -3.17 2.25
C SER A 192 -19.41 -2.55 2.10
N PRO A 193 -19.24 -1.45 1.34
CA PRO A 193 -17.98 -0.73 1.32
C PRO A 193 -17.62 -0.16 2.70
N ALA A 194 -16.34 -0.20 3.06
CA ALA A 194 -15.80 0.48 4.22
C ALA A 194 -15.99 1.99 4.08
N ILE A 195 -16.35 2.64 5.19
CA ILE A 195 -16.39 4.10 5.23
C ILE A 195 -15.00 4.61 5.59
N HIS A 196 -14.50 5.51 4.74
CA HIS A 196 -13.31 6.34 4.90
C HIS A 196 -12.31 5.85 5.98
N PHE A 197 -11.24 5.18 5.55
CA PHE A 197 -10.14 4.85 6.44
C PHE A 197 -9.55 6.13 7.04
N GLU A 198 -9.46 6.19 8.37
CA GLU A 198 -8.80 7.30 9.04
C GLU A 198 -7.31 7.33 8.65
N LYS A 199 -6.74 8.53 8.43
CA LYS A 199 -5.31 8.72 8.14
C LYS A 199 -4.37 8.03 9.13
N ASN A 200 -4.84 7.77 10.35
CA ASN A 200 -4.04 7.19 11.43
C ASN A 200 -3.97 5.64 11.39
N ILE A 201 -4.80 4.95 10.60
CA ILE A 201 -4.79 3.47 10.53
C ILE A 201 -3.43 2.96 10.01
N GLU A 202 -2.87 3.61 8.98
CA GLU A 202 -1.55 3.27 8.44
C GLU A 202 -0.44 3.51 9.47
N GLU A 203 -0.53 4.58 10.26
CA GLU A 203 0.45 4.88 11.31
C GLU A 203 0.43 3.82 12.43
N ILE A 204 -0.77 3.37 12.84
CA ILE A 204 -0.91 2.28 13.81
C ILE A 204 -0.41 0.96 13.24
N ALA A 205 -0.67 0.68 11.95
CA ALA A 205 -0.15 -0.51 11.29
C ALA A 205 1.38 -0.55 11.36
N GLN A 206 2.04 0.57 11.07
CA GLN A 206 3.50 0.67 11.21
C GLN A 206 3.98 0.42 12.64
N LYS A 207 3.34 1.03 13.65
CA LYS A 207 3.65 0.80 15.07
C LYS A 207 3.36 -0.64 15.54
N SER A 208 2.66 -1.42 14.71
CA SER A 208 2.34 -2.83 14.94
C SER A 208 3.19 -3.78 14.09
N ASN A 209 4.21 -3.27 13.39
CA ASN A 209 5.01 -4.01 12.40
C ASN A 209 4.19 -4.67 11.29
N CYS A 210 3.07 -4.06 10.94
CA CYS A 210 2.16 -4.54 9.93
C CYS A 210 2.18 -3.62 8.71
N THR A 211 1.85 -4.18 7.57
CA THR A 211 1.42 -3.43 6.38
C THR A 211 -0.07 -3.60 6.21
N ILE A 212 -0.71 -2.61 5.60
CA ILE A 212 -2.15 -2.62 5.37
C ILE A 212 -2.45 -2.27 3.92
N GLN A 213 -3.41 -2.97 3.34
CA GLN A 213 -3.99 -2.69 2.03
C GLN A 213 -5.48 -2.50 2.21
N CYS A 214 -5.98 -1.32 1.86
CA CYS A 214 -7.38 -0.96 2.01
C CYS A 214 -8.03 -0.86 0.64
N GLU A 215 -8.99 -1.74 0.38
CA GLU A 215 -9.88 -1.72 -0.77
C GLU A 215 -11.33 -1.54 -0.28
N PRO A 216 -12.27 -1.10 -1.12
CA PRO A 216 -13.62 -0.76 -0.67
C PRO A 216 -14.30 -1.86 0.14
N HIS A 217 -14.13 -3.13 -0.23
CA HIS A 217 -14.81 -4.26 0.43
C HIS A 217 -13.88 -5.15 1.25
N GLU A 218 -12.59 -4.82 1.31
CA GLU A 218 -11.60 -5.69 1.92
C GLU A 218 -10.42 -4.88 2.46
N THR A 219 -10.09 -5.14 3.72
CA THR A 219 -8.86 -4.65 4.32
C THR A 219 -7.95 -5.83 4.61
N VAL A 220 -6.74 -5.82 4.07
CA VAL A 220 -5.74 -6.87 4.29
C VAL A 220 -4.62 -6.31 5.16
N ILE A 221 -4.40 -6.94 6.31
CA ILE A 221 -3.24 -6.71 7.17
C ILE A 221 -2.23 -7.81 6.86
N GLN A 222 -0.97 -7.46 6.64
CA GLN A 222 0.10 -8.44 6.48
C GLN A 222 1.20 -8.17 7.51
N SER A 223 1.74 -9.23 8.10
CA SER A 223 2.88 -9.13 9.02
C SER A 223 3.86 -10.29 8.88
N ALA A 224 5.09 -10.04 9.30
CA ALA A 224 6.09 -11.09 9.45
C ALA A 224 5.64 -12.08 10.53
N LEU A 225 5.65 -13.37 10.21
CA LEU A 225 5.49 -14.43 11.19
C LEU A 225 6.78 -14.54 12.01
N VAL A 226 6.79 -13.87 13.15
CA VAL A 226 7.79 -14.09 14.19
C VAL A 226 7.20 -15.11 15.16
N SER A 227 7.75 -16.32 15.15
CA SER A 227 7.38 -17.46 15.98
C SER A 227 8.62 -18.13 16.54
#